data_AF-A0A511T256-F1
#
_entry.id   AF-A0A511T256-F1
#
_cell.length_a   1.000
_cell.length_b   1.000
_cell.length_c   1.000
_cell.angle_alpha   90.00
_cell.angle_beta   90.00
_cell.angle_gamma   90.00
#
_symmetry.space_group_name_H-M   'P 1'
#
loop_
_entity.id
_entity.type
_entity.pdbx_description
1 polymer ?
#
loop_
_entity_poly.entity_id
_entity_poly.type
_entity_poly.pdbx_seq_one_letter_code
_entity_poly.pdbx_strand_id
1 'polypeptide(L)'
;MAAPAHASLQARVSPVMSHARIRSMLPLLCLVTLSCLGGVRPRAAKDPAALRYNLTYVREPTPALDVEVVLVRGTPRTFRFTRPGGVDSVSAFREDGERLDVPVRDGLVQLPRDIRFLRYRYALEPRRRGHGSDLFAGSAEDDAWHLTGRTYLIRPNLAPPDLRVELVVEGIDALLPWQPDDKGLYHLRAEDLVDSGFHAFGGRRCQVVLQDAVLDVAVLGHFTHLDDARVCHWLKRTADEVLTVRRAFPYPRVTVRVISVPGRDGPGLFGMVLWSSPPSISLLVGQDATEASFERDWVALHEMLHLAHPAILPRVPWLSEGLATYLTEMAQVRSGRQSAQRAWGELVDGFARGRDASQARTMKEVVADSDFSPGTYWTGALFALHLDVEIRRVTGNRRHLEDVLEWLAARGSTSTFGAFGVAVDEVAGQPLFDALLARHLERPAFVEQEGLLQALGVTTGADGIQLVPARDSALREALESGGCNPRAGSCVSDASAIHRHP
;
A
#
# COMPACT_ATOMS: atom_id res chain seq x y z
N MET A 1 -17.58 57.81 -4.49
CA MET A 1 -17.21 58.84 -3.51
C MET A 1 -18.13 58.73 -2.30
N ALA A 2 -17.58 58.91 -1.09
CA ALA A 2 -18.28 59.16 0.18
C ALA A 2 -19.45 58.23 0.60
N ALA A 3 -19.17 57.34 1.56
CA ALA A 3 -20.05 57.19 2.73
C ALA A 3 -19.85 58.39 3.68
N PRO A 4 -20.77 58.66 4.62
CA PRO A 4 -20.66 58.09 5.98
C PRO A 4 -22.02 57.60 6.53
N ALA A 5 -22.16 56.70 7.52
CA ALA A 5 -21.34 56.27 8.67
C ALA A 5 -21.57 57.05 9.99
N HIS A 6 -21.62 56.30 11.10
CA HIS A 6 -21.52 56.71 12.52
C HIS A 6 -22.74 57.39 13.21
N ALA A 7 -23.00 57.19 14.52
CA ALA A 7 -22.56 56.17 15.49
C ALA A 7 -23.32 56.26 16.85
N SER A 8 -23.10 55.27 17.74
CA SER A 8 -22.95 55.43 19.22
C SER A 8 -24.20 55.81 20.09
N LEU A 9 -24.28 55.55 21.40
CA LEU A 9 -23.53 54.69 22.35
C LEU A 9 -24.41 54.31 23.59
N GLN A 10 -24.24 53.09 24.11
CA GLN A 10 -24.17 52.65 25.53
C GLN A 10 -25.06 53.17 26.70
N ALA A 11 -25.15 52.27 27.71
CA ALA A 11 -25.32 52.49 29.17
C ALA A 11 -26.78 52.51 29.72
N ARG A 12 -27.13 51.96 30.91
CA ARG A 12 -26.38 51.16 31.92
C ARG A 12 -27.34 50.57 33.01
N VAL A 13 -26.82 49.66 33.85
CA VAL A 13 -27.20 49.38 35.26
C VAL A 13 -28.45 48.50 35.58
N SER A 14 -28.18 47.38 36.28
CA SER A 14 -29.10 46.64 37.20
C SER A 14 -28.86 47.08 38.64
N PRO A 15 -29.77 46.86 39.63
CA PRO A 15 -29.49 45.80 40.63
C PRO A 15 -30.69 45.16 41.43
N VAL A 16 -30.47 43.91 41.87
CA VAL A 16 -30.70 43.33 43.24
C VAL A 16 -32.12 42.96 43.80
N MET A 17 -32.31 41.62 43.93
CA MET A 17 -32.79 40.77 45.06
C MET A 17 -34.07 41.02 45.92
N SER A 18 -34.79 39.91 46.24
CA SER A 18 -35.51 39.54 47.52
C SER A 18 -36.71 38.61 47.23
N HIS A 19 -37.16 37.60 48.01
CA HIS A 19 -36.60 36.74 49.09
C HIS A 19 -37.40 35.39 49.12
N ALA A 20 -36.73 34.23 49.04
CA ALA A 20 -36.51 33.24 50.11
C ALA A 20 -37.71 32.74 50.97
N ARG A 21 -37.89 31.41 51.06
CA ARG A 21 -38.28 30.68 52.29
C ARG A 21 -37.80 29.21 52.26
N ILE A 22 -37.19 28.78 53.37
CA ILE A 22 -36.62 27.45 53.62
C ILE A 22 -37.40 26.79 54.77
N ARG A 23 -37.55 25.46 54.77
CA ARG A 23 -37.69 24.65 56.01
C ARG A 23 -37.06 23.27 55.83
N SER A 24 -36.35 22.81 56.86
CA SER A 24 -35.55 21.57 56.91
C SER A 24 -36.12 20.56 57.92
N MET A 25 -35.41 19.42 58.08
CA MET A 25 -35.56 18.27 59.01
C MET A 25 -36.06 17.00 58.28
N LEU A 26 -35.51 15.78 58.47
CA LEU A 26 -34.30 15.27 59.17
C LEU A 26 -33.94 13.90 58.50
N PRO A 27 -32.72 13.32 58.58
CA PRO A 27 -32.38 12.09 57.87
C PRO A 27 -32.70 10.83 58.69
N LEU A 28 -33.05 9.73 58.01
CA LEU A 28 -33.18 8.41 58.63
C LEU A 28 -31.95 7.54 58.34
N LEU A 29 -31.36 7.02 59.40
CA LEU A 29 -30.14 6.21 59.38
C LEU A 29 -30.50 4.72 59.20
N CYS A 30 -30.22 4.14 58.04
CA CYS A 30 -30.30 2.68 57.85
C CYS A 30 -28.89 2.07 57.84
N LEU A 31 -28.50 1.48 58.98
CA LEU A 31 -27.41 0.49 58.97
C LEU A 31 -27.91 -0.77 58.26
N VAL A 32 -27.25 -1.14 57.16
CA VAL A 32 -27.26 -2.52 56.67
C VAL A 32 -25.82 -3.01 56.66
N THR A 33 -25.60 -4.13 57.35
CA THR A 33 -24.30 -4.77 57.55
C THR A 33 -23.65 -5.15 56.22
N LEU A 34 -22.38 -4.78 56.04
CA LEU A 34 -21.53 -5.36 54.98
C LEU A 34 -21.29 -6.84 55.31
N SER A 35 -22.16 -7.70 54.80
CA SER A 35 -21.86 -9.13 54.69
C SER A 35 -20.76 -9.33 53.66
N CYS A 36 -19.74 -10.12 54.03
CA CYS A 36 -18.62 -10.49 53.16
C CYS A 36 -19.07 -11.40 52.00
N LEU A 37 -19.78 -10.84 51.02
CA LEU A 37 -19.84 -11.41 49.69
C LEU A 37 -18.49 -11.15 49.04
N GLY A 38 -17.67 -12.19 48.97
CA GLY A 38 -16.40 -12.16 48.26
C GLY A 38 -16.66 -11.81 46.81
N GLY A 39 -16.51 -10.53 46.46
CA GLY A 39 -16.57 -10.07 45.09
C GLY A 39 -15.60 -10.91 44.28
N VAL A 40 -16.13 -11.70 43.35
CA VAL A 40 -15.33 -12.39 42.35
C VAL A 40 -14.63 -11.27 41.59
N ARG A 41 -13.36 -10.99 41.96
CA ARG A 41 -12.47 -10.15 41.15
C ARG A 41 -12.64 -10.67 39.73
N PRO A 42 -12.92 -9.82 38.72
CA PRO A 42 -12.96 -10.28 37.35
C PRO A 42 -11.65 -11.03 37.12
N ARG A 43 -11.78 -12.34 36.87
CA ARG A 43 -10.64 -13.26 36.80
C ARG A 43 -9.70 -12.64 35.79
N ALA A 44 -8.51 -12.21 36.25
CA ALA A 44 -7.55 -11.49 35.42
C ALA A 44 -7.50 -12.20 34.07
N ALA A 45 -7.86 -11.48 33.01
CA ALA A 45 -8.14 -12.09 31.71
C ALA A 45 -6.97 -13.00 31.39
N LYS A 46 -7.23 -14.31 31.27
CA LYS A 46 -6.16 -15.31 31.11
C LYS A 46 -5.27 -14.79 30.00
N ASP A 47 -3.99 -14.58 30.31
CA ASP A 47 -3.03 -13.92 29.43
C ASP A 47 -3.23 -14.45 27.99
N PRO A 48 -3.81 -13.63 27.07
CA PRO A 48 -4.37 -14.17 25.83
C PRO A 48 -3.30 -14.95 25.08
N ALA A 49 -3.61 -16.18 24.69
CA ALA A 49 -2.62 -17.11 24.16
C ALA A 49 -1.77 -16.43 23.08
N ALA A 50 -0.48 -16.21 23.36
CA ALA A 50 0.45 -15.58 22.45
C ALA A 50 1.35 -16.67 21.83
N LEU A 51 1.42 -16.71 20.50
CA LEU A 51 2.52 -17.40 19.83
C LEU A 51 3.76 -16.53 19.94
N ARG A 52 4.91 -17.10 20.30
CA ARG A 52 6.19 -16.37 20.30
C ARG A 52 7.09 -16.91 19.21
N TYR A 53 7.69 -16.02 18.44
CA TYR A 53 8.61 -16.33 17.36
C TYR A 53 9.98 -15.74 17.68
N ASN A 54 10.97 -16.60 17.91
CA ASN A 54 12.36 -16.19 18.08
C ASN A 54 13.07 -16.49 16.75
N LEU A 55 13.52 -15.45 16.05
CA LEU A 55 14.24 -15.55 14.78
C LEU A 55 15.71 -15.22 15.02
N THR A 56 16.62 -16.17 14.82
CA THR A 56 18.06 -15.95 14.94
C THR A 56 18.69 -16.03 13.56
N TYR A 57 19.32 -14.94 13.10
CA TYR A 57 20.17 -14.99 11.92
C TYR A 57 21.46 -15.74 12.25
N VAL A 58 21.77 -16.73 11.43
CA VAL A 58 22.98 -17.56 11.55
C VAL A 58 23.80 -17.40 10.29
N ARG A 59 24.98 -16.79 10.45
CA ARG A 59 25.95 -16.50 9.39
C ARG A 59 26.69 -17.75 8.89
N GLU A 60 27.16 -18.58 9.83
CA GLU A 60 28.02 -19.74 9.55
C GLU A 60 27.35 -21.06 10.00
N PRO A 61 27.62 -22.21 9.35
CA PRO A 61 28.49 -22.39 8.18
C PRO A 61 27.85 -21.91 6.87
N THR A 62 26.52 -21.71 6.85
CA THR A 62 25.80 -21.10 5.73
C THR A 62 24.70 -20.15 6.25
N PRO A 63 24.47 -19.01 5.58
CA PRO A 63 23.44 -18.04 5.93
C PRO A 63 22.04 -18.64 6.03
N ALA A 64 21.40 -18.43 7.19
CA ALA A 64 20.08 -18.96 7.48
C ALA A 64 19.33 -18.13 8.54
N LEU A 65 18.03 -18.40 8.64
CA LEU A 65 17.20 -18.03 9.78
C LEU A 65 16.86 -19.32 10.54
N ASP A 66 17.37 -19.46 11.76
CA ASP A 66 16.85 -20.44 12.70
C ASP A 66 15.60 -19.83 13.37
N VAL A 67 14.49 -20.55 13.31
CA VAL A 67 13.19 -20.08 13.83
C VAL A 67 12.70 -21.03 14.92
N GLU A 68 12.48 -20.48 16.11
CA GLU A 68 11.74 -21.15 17.18
C GLU A 68 10.33 -20.54 17.31
N VAL A 69 9.32 -21.41 17.45
CA VAL A 69 7.95 -21.01 17.78
C VAL A 69 7.53 -21.61 19.11
N VAL A 70 7.27 -20.76 20.11
CA VAL A 70 6.76 -21.17 21.42
C VAL A 70 5.24 -21.25 21.39
N LEU A 71 4.70 -22.43 21.72
CA LEU A 71 3.29 -22.75 21.71
C LEU A 71 2.71 -22.73 23.14
N VAL A 72 2.07 -21.63 23.51
CA VAL A 72 1.38 -21.53 24.81
C VAL A 72 0.06 -22.32 24.82
N ARG A 73 -0.53 -22.54 26.00
CA ARG A 73 -1.79 -23.27 26.10
C ARG A 73 -2.91 -22.53 25.37
N GLY A 74 -3.60 -23.24 24.46
CA GLY A 74 -4.71 -22.70 23.68
C GLY A 74 -4.34 -22.25 22.26
N THR A 75 -3.06 -22.27 21.87
CA THR A 75 -2.67 -21.97 20.49
C THR A 75 -3.14 -23.06 19.50
N PRO A 76 -3.31 -22.72 18.21
CA PRO A 76 -3.56 -23.70 17.16
C PRO A 76 -2.51 -24.82 17.13
N ARG A 77 -2.91 -26.02 16.68
CA ARG A 77 -2.04 -27.19 16.49
C ARG A 77 -1.85 -27.60 15.03
N THR A 78 -2.47 -26.88 14.11
CA THR A 78 -2.28 -27.02 12.66
C THR A 78 -1.69 -25.72 12.13
N PHE A 79 -0.51 -25.84 11.56
CA PHE A 79 0.28 -24.75 11.02
C PHE A 79 0.48 -24.93 9.51
N ARG A 80 0.89 -23.85 8.83
CA ARG A 80 1.11 -23.80 7.40
C ARG A 80 2.28 -22.87 7.06
N PHE A 81 3.17 -23.31 6.19
CA PHE A 81 4.01 -22.43 5.38
C PHE A 81 3.19 -21.92 4.19
N THR A 82 3.03 -20.60 4.07
CA THR A 82 2.20 -19.99 3.02
C THR A 82 2.79 -20.20 1.62
N ARG A 83 4.13 -20.19 1.49
CA ARG A 83 4.86 -20.68 0.32
C ARG A 83 5.78 -21.84 0.74
N PRO A 84 5.41 -23.10 0.50
CA PRO A 84 6.25 -24.25 0.86
C PRO A 84 7.51 -24.37 -0.01
N GLY A 85 8.42 -25.29 0.36
CA GLY A 85 9.65 -25.59 -0.40
C GLY A 85 10.92 -24.89 0.11
N GLY A 86 10.89 -24.26 1.29
CA GLY A 86 12.08 -23.81 2.02
C GLY A 86 12.39 -24.63 3.29
N VAL A 87 11.41 -25.38 3.79
CA VAL A 87 11.49 -26.20 5.02
C VAL A 87 10.78 -27.52 4.76
N ASP A 88 11.50 -28.63 4.90
CA ASP A 88 11.01 -29.98 4.57
C ASP A 88 10.43 -30.71 5.80
N SER A 89 10.92 -30.37 7.00
CA SER A 89 10.45 -30.84 8.30
C SER A 89 10.68 -29.80 9.39
N VAL A 90 9.94 -29.92 10.50
CA VAL A 90 10.16 -29.14 11.73
C VAL A 90 10.40 -30.07 12.90
N SER A 91 11.30 -29.70 13.81
CA SER A 91 11.51 -30.43 15.07
C SER A 91 10.56 -29.88 16.13
N ALA A 92 9.63 -30.70 16.57
CA ALA A 92 8.67 -30.39 17.62
C ALA A 92 9.15 -30.95 18.97
N PHE A 93 9.06 -30.15 20.03
CA PHE A 93 9.55 -30.52 21.36
C PHE A 93 8.43 -30.46 22.42
N ARG A 94 8.40 -31.47 23.29
CA ARG A 94 7.60 -31.52 24.53
C ARG A 94 8.24 -30.70 25.66
N GLU A 95 7.55 -30.59 26.80
CA GLU A 95 8.04 -29.87 27.98
C GLU A 95 9.18 -30.59 28.72
N ASP A 96 9.28 -31.92 28.55
CA ASP A 96 10.37 -32.78 29.05
C ASP A 96 11.61 -32.81 28.14
N GLY A 97 11.55 -32.13 26.97
CA GLY A 97 12.62 -32.09 25.98
C GLY A 97 12.56 -33.21 24.92
N GLU A 98 11.58 -34.12 24.97
CA GLU A 98 11.41 -35.13 23.91
C GLU A 98 11.16 -34.46 22.56
N ARG A 99 11.94 -34.87 21.55
CA ARG A 99 11.89 -34.36 20.17
C ARG A 99 11.16 -35.34 19.25
N LEU A 100 10.23 -34.79 18.48
CA LEU A 100 9.58 -35.44 17.34
C LEU A 100 9.85 -34.62 16.07
N ASP A 101 10.35 -35.25 15.01
CA ASP A 101 10.44 -34.58 13.72
C ASP A 101 9.13 -34.74 12.94
N VAL A 102 8.52 -33.61 12.57
CA VAL A 102 7.22 -33.54 11.90
C VAL A 102 7.44 -33.09 10.45
N PRO A 103 7.08 -33.90 9.44
CA PRO A 103 7.29 -33.54 8.03
C PRO A 103 6.31 -32.44 7.61
N VAL A 104 6.77 -31.54 6.74
CA VAL A 104 5.92 -30.56 6.05
C VAL A 104 5.26 -31.25 4.84
N ARG A 105 3.93 -31.25 4.76
CA ARG A 105 3.19 -31.86 3.63
C ARG A 105 2.25 -30.83 3.02
N ASP A 106 2.44 -30.48 1.75
CA ASP A 106 1.69 -29.42 1.06
C ASP A 106 1.67 -28.09 1.85
N GLY A 107 2.80 -27.78 2.49
CA GLY A 107 2.99 -26.67 3.41
C GLY A 107 2.38 -26.85 4.81
N LEU A 108 1.57 -27.87 5.06
CA LEU A 108 0.96 -28.14 6.37
C LEU A 108 1.92 -28.82 7.34
N VAL A 109 1.76 -28.47 8.62
CA VAL A 109 2.37 -29.12 9.77
C VAL A 109 1.27 -29.36 10.81
N GLN A 110 1.09 -30.61 11.22
CA GLN A 110 0.09 -30.99 12.24
C GLN A 110 0.80 -31.53 13.48
N LEU A 111 0.44 -30.99 14.64
CA LEU A 111 1.18 -31.19 15.88
C LEU A 111 0.37 -31.97 16.93
N PRO A 112 1.03 -32.87 17.69
CA PRO A 112 0.51 -33.38 18.95
C PRO A 112 0.15 -32.24 19.94
N ARG A 113 -0.80 -32.50 20.85
CA ARG A 113 -1.39 -31.47 21.74
C ARG A 113 -0.47 -31.01 22.87
N ASP A 114 0.56 -31.79 23.15
CA ASP A 114 1.59 -31.69 24.19
C ASP A 114 2.87 -30.95 23.73
N ILE A 115 3.02 -30.66 22.43
CA ILE A 115 4.13 -29.86 21.92
C ILE A 115 4.12 -28.44 22.50
N ARG A 116 5.29 -28.00 22.96
CA ARG A 116 5.58 -26.68 23.52
C ARG A 116 6.43 -25.81 22.62
N PHE A 117 7.32 -26.40 21.82
CA PHE A 117 8.19 -25.67 20.90
C PHE A 117 8.21 -26.29 19.51
N LEU A 118 8.36 -25.47 18.48
CA LEU A 118 8.78 -25.87 17.13
C LEU A 118 10.12 -25.22 16.85
N ARG A 119 11.04 -25.94 16.22
CA ARG A 119 12.30 -25.38 15.71
C ARG A 119 12.52 -25.84 14.28
N TYR A 120 12.95 -24.95 13.41
CA TYR A 120 13.36 -25.26 12.05
C TYR A 120 14.36 -24.23 11.53
N ARG A 121 15.13 -24.61 10.52
CA ARG A 121 16.11 -23.74 9.84
C ARG A 121 15.62 -23.44 8.42
N TYR A 122 15.58 -22.17 8.05
CA TYR A 122 15.36 -21.72 6.68
C TYR A 122 16.70 -21.25 6.11
N ALA A 123 17.24 -21.97 5.13
CA ALA A 123 18.45 -21.54 4.43
C ALA A 123 18.14 -20.32 3.55
N LEU A 124 18.96 -19.28 3.65
CA LEU A 124 18.81 -18.05 2.87
C LEU A 124 19.45 -18.16 1.48
N GLU A 125 20.51 -18.96 1.35
CA GLU A 125 21.14 -19.27 0.06
C GLU A 125 20.15 -19.96 -0.91
N PRO A 126 20.19 -19.62 -2.22
CA PRO A 126 19.27 -20.22 -3.19
C PRO A 126 19.48 -21.73 -3.38
N ARG A 127 18.61 -22.57 -2.80
CA ARG A 127 18.40 -23.96 -3.24
C ARG A 127 17.83 -23.98 -4.67
N ARG A 128 18.68 -23.74 -5.68
CA ARG A 128 18.38 -23.75 -7.14
C ARG A 128 16.94 -23.33 -7.49
N ARG A 129 16.60 -22.07 -7.24
CA ARG A 129 15.37 -21.45 -7.79
C ARG A 129 15.72 -20.80 -9.13
N GLY A 130 14.77 -20.86 -10.08
CA GLY A 130 15.04 -20.64 -11.51
C GLY A 130 15.55 -19.24 -11.85
N HIS A 131 16.22 -19.10 -13.00
CA HIS A 131 16.65 -17.79 -13.50
C HIS A 131 15.44 -16.91 -13.82
N GLY A 132 15.26 -15.85 -13.03
CA GLY A 132 14.22 -14.84 -13.18
C GLY A 132 14.43 -13.73 -12.15
N SER A 133 13.77 -12.59 -12.32
CA SER A 133 13.78 -11.47 -11.38
C SER A 133 12.92 -11.79 -10.15
N ASP A 134 13.38 -12.72 -9.31
CA ASP A 134 12.64 -13.21 -8.14
C ASP A 134 12.64 -12.18 -7.00
N LEU A 135 11.68 -11.26 -7.03
CA LEU A 135 11.39 -10.36 -5.91
C LEU A 135 10.92 -11.10 -4.65
N PHE A 136 10.72 -12.42 -4.63
CA PHE A 136 10.18 -13.11 -3.46
C PHE A 136 11.22 -13.77 -2.56
N ALA A 137 12.44 -14.02 -3.05
CA ALA A 137 13.61 -14.41 -2.28
C ALA A 137 14.93 -14.22 -3.07
N GLY A 138 15.94 -13.59 -2.46
CA GLY A 138 17.28 -13.46 -3.05
C GLY A 138 18.32 -12.92 -2.07
N SER A 139 19.59 -13.22 -2.35
CA SER A 139 20.75 -12.52 -1.79
C SER A 139 21.01 -11.24 -2.58
N ALA A 140 21.30 -10.15 -1.88
CA ALA A 140 22.12 -9.07 -2.41
C ALA A 140 23.57 -9.24 -1.89
N GLU A 141 24.47 -8.34 -2.31
CA GLU A 141 25.86 -8.33 -1.85
C GLU A 141 25.95 -8.01 -0.33
N ASP A 142 27.09 -8.32 0.29
CA ASP A 142 27.43 -7.94 1.68
C ASP A 142 26.43 -8.38 2.79
N ASP A 143 26.07 -9.67 2.81
CA ASP A 143 25.13 -10.28 3.78
C ASP A 143 23.73 -9.63 3.82
N ALA A 144 23.34 -8.91 2.77
CA ALA A 144 22.02 -8.32 2.64
C ALA A 144 21.06 -9.35 2.01
N TRP A 145 19.96 -9.67 2.70
CA TRP A 145 18.99 -10.68 2.27
C TRP A 145 17.62 -10.07 2.06
N HIS A 146 16.99 -10.42 0.94
CA HIS A 146 15.61 -10.05 0.63
C HIS A 146 14.74 -11.30 0.55
N LEU A 147 13.58 -11.27 1.21
CA LEU A 147 12.60 -12.35 1.13
C LEU A 147 11.21 -11.87 1.56
N THR A 148 10.18 -12.63 1.20
CA THR A 148 8.84 -12.43 1.77
C THR A 148 8.63 -13.28 3.01
N GLY A 149 8.04 -12.74 4.08
CA GLY A 149 7.84 -13.51 5.33
C GLY A 149 7.12 -14.84 5.12
N ARG A 150 6.18 -14.89 4.18
CA ARG A 150 5.44 -16.09 3.72
C ARG A 150 6.30 -17.27 3.22
N THR A 151 7.59 -17.10 2.93
CA THR A 151 8.49 -18.21 2.54
C THR A 151 9.07 -18.96 3.73
N TYR A 152 9.25 -18.29 4.88
CA TYR A 152 9.98 -18.85 6.03
C TYR A 152 9.20 -18.78 7.35
N LEU A 153 8.24 -17.86 7.51
CA LEU A 153 7.36 -17.83 8.68
C LEU A 153 6.28 -18.90 8.53
N ILE A 154 6.33 -19.90 9.41
CA ILE A 154 5.21 -20.80 9.61
C ILE A 154 4.10 -20.04 10.35
N ARG A 155 2.86 -20.12 9.88
CA ARG A 155 1.70 -19.48 10.53
C ARG A 155 0.65 -20.50 10.95
N PRO A 156 -0.26 -20.16 11.88
CA PRO A 156 -1.50 -20.92 12.06
C PRO A 156 -2.24 -21.13 10.72
N ASN A 157 -2.72 -22.35 10.45
CA ASN A 157 -3.40 -22.64 9.18
C ASN A 157 -4.69 -21.81 9.03
N LEU A 158 -5.47 -21.73 10.12
CA LEU A 158 -6.47 -20.69 10.35
C LEU A 158 -5.84 -19.65 11.28
N ALA A 159 -5.92 -18.37 10.93
CA ALA A 159 -5.37 -17.25 11.69
C ALA A 159 -6.52 -16.48 12.38
N PRO A 160 -6.75 -16.66 13.70
CA PRO A 160 -7.77 -15.91 14.42
C PRO A 160 -7.34 -14.43 14.59
N PRO A 161 -8.22 -13.43 14.34
CA PRO A 161 -7.87 -12.01 14.48
C PRO A 161 -7.52 -11.56 15.91
N ASP A 162 -7.85 -12.36 16.92
CA ASP A 162 -7.57 -12.14 18.34
C ASP A 162 -6.31 -12.90 18.85
N LEU A 163 -5.74 -13.79 18.03
CA LEU A 163 -4.54 -14.54 18.37
C LEU A 163 -3.31 -13.63 18.29
N ARG A 164 -2.83 -13.18 19.46
CA ARG A 164 -1.61 -12.39 19.58
C ARG A 164 -0.39 -13.19 19.12
N VAL A 165 0.54 -12.47 18.49
CA VAL A 165 1.84 -12.98 18.07
C VAL A 165 2.90 -12.01 18.58
N GLU A 166 3.90 -12.54 19.25
CA GLU A 166 5.10 -11.82 19.69
C GLU A 166 6.26 -12.32 18.83
N LEU A 167 7.07 -11.42 18.27
CA LEU A 167 8.22 -11.79 17.42
C LEU A 167 9.46 -11.01 17.84
N VAL A 168 10.61 -11.67 17.87
CA VAL A 168 11.94 -11.07 18.12
C VAL A 168 12.89 -11.52 17.00
N VAL A 169 13.77 -10.62 16.58
CA VAL A 169 14.86 -10.92 15.63
C VAL A 169 16.20 -10.64 16.29
N GLU A 170 17.12 -11.61 16.20
CA GLU A 170 18.47 -11.54 16.77
C GLU A 170 19.54 -11.87 15.72
N GLY A 171 20.77 -11.40 15.95
CA GLY A 171 21.95 -11.75 15.14
C GLY A 171 22.15 -10.90 13.86
N ILE A 172 21.15 -10.11 13.46
CA ILE A 172 21.26 -9.16 12.33
C ILE A 172 20.23 -8.03 12.48
N ASP A 173 20.51 -6.86 11.92
CA ASP A 173 19.49 -5.81 11.75
C ASP A 173 18.46 -6.22 10.69
N ALA A 174 17.18 -5.96 10.94
CA ALA A 174 16.09 -6.41 10.09
C ALA A 174 15.05 -5.31 9.85
N LEU A 175 14.71 -5.09 8.57
CA LEU A 175 13.58 -4.27 8.18
C LEU A 175 12.38 -5.19 7.91
N LEU A 176 11.49 -5.29 8.90
CA LEU A 176 10.17 -5.91 8.78
C LEU A 176 9.12 -4.81 8.52
N PRO A 177 7.94 -5.11 7.94
CA PRO A 177 6.89 -4.09 7.76
C PRO A 177 6.41 -3.49 9.08
N TRP A 178 6.42 -4.31 10.14
CA TRP A 178 6.05 -3.97 11.50
C TRP A 178 7.15 -3.17 12.23
N GLN A 179 6.82 -2.64 13.40
CA GLN A 179 7.78 -1.93 14.25
C GLN A 179 7.93 -2.65 15.59
N PRO A 180 9.16 -2.78 16.12
CA PRO A 180 9.38 -3.29 17.46
C PRO A 180 9.07 -2.22 18.52
N ASP A 181 8.87 -2.65 19.77
CA ASP A 181 8.93 -1.77 20.93
C ASP A 181 10.38 -1.46 21.36
N ASP A 182 10.55 -0.66 22.42
CA ASP A 182 11.85 -0.26 22.99
C ASP A 182 12.76 -1.44 23.41
N LYS A 183 12.24 -2.68 23.42
CA LYS A 183 12.98 -3.90 23.76
C LYS A 183 13.27 -4.79 22.55
N GLY A 184 12.93 -4.34 21.34
CA GLY A 184 13.07 -5.14 20.11
C GLY A 184 11.91 -6.13 19.88
N LEU A 185 10.82 -6.05 20.64
CA LEU A 185 9.70 -6.98 20.54
C LEU A 185 8.63 -6.45 19.59
N TYR A 186 8.36 -7.21 18.53
CA TYR A 186 7.29 -6.94 17.57
C TYR A 186 5.96 -7.50 18.09
N HIS A 187 4.94 -6.63 18.16
CA HIS A 187 3.60 -6.96 18.65
C HIS A 187 2.64 -7.11 17.47
N LEU A 188 2.29 -8.35 17.14
CA LEU A 188 1.57 -8.76 15.94
C LEU A 188 0.29 -9.53 16.28
N ARG A 189 -0.47 -9.84 15.23
CA ARG A 189 -1.60 -10.77 15.26
C ARG A 189 -1.35 -11.92 14.27
N ALA A 190 -2.07 -13.02 14.42
CA ALA A 190 -1.96 -14.14 13.50
C ALA A 190 -2.37 -13.78 12.05
N GLU A 191 -3.22 -12.77 11.87
CA GLU A 191 -3.60 -12.23 10.55
C GLU A 191 -2.42 -11.57 9.82
N ASP A 192 -1.53 -10.88 10.53
CA ASP A 192 -0.32 -10.27 9.95
C ASP A 192 0.64 -11.33 9.36
N LEU A 193 0.62 -12.56 9.87
CA LEU A 193 1.43 -13.65 9.32
C LEU A 193 0.89 -14.21 7.99
N VAL A 194 -0.35 -13.87 7.59
CA VAL A 194 -0.94 -14.31 6.31
C VAL A 194 -0.36 -13.51 5.14
N ASP A 195 -0.41 -12.19 5.25
CA ASP A 195 0.21 -11.23 4.34
C ASP A 195 1.37 -10.52 5.06
N SER A 196 2.39 -11.29 5.45
CA SER A 196 3.59 -10.80 6.16
C SER A 196 4.43 -9.76 5.41
N GLY A 197 4.12 -9.50 4.14
CA GLY A 197 4.90 -8.59 3.32
C GLY A 197 6.31 -9.09 2.99
N PHE A 198 7.14 -8.14 2.57
CA PHE A 198 8.56 -8.31 2.31
C PHE A 198 9.41 -7.88 3.50
N HIS A 199 10.47 -8.63 3.75
CA HIS A 199 11.44 -8.43 4.82
C HIS A 199 12.82 -8.21 4.21
N ALA A 200 13.68 -7.48 4.93
CA ALA A 200 15.12 -7.49 4.68
C ALA A 200 15.90 -7.79 5.95
N PHE A 201 17.03 -8.49 5.80
CA PHE A 201 17.99 -8.73 6.86
C PHE A 201 19.36 -8.22 6.39
N GLY A 202 20.06 -7.44 7.20
CA GLY A 202 21.26 -6.72 6.78
C GLY A 202 20.95 -5.60 5.78
N GLY A 203 21.97 -5.17 5.05
CA GLY A 203 21.92 -4.02 4.14
C GLY A 203 21.92 -2.66 4.87
N ARG A 204 22.02 -1.59 4.08
CA ARG A 204 22.11 -0.21 4.57
C ARG A 204 20.71 0.36 4.83
N ARG A 205 20.62 1.42 5.64
CA ARG A 205 19.35 2.00 6.09
C ARG A 205 19.29 3.49 5.83
N CYS A 206 18.11 3.98 5.47
CA CYS A 206 17.74 5.39 5.56
C CYS A 206 16.26 5.50 5.94
N GLN A 207 15.80 6.72 6.21
CA GLN A 207 14.39 7.04 6.32
C GLN A 207 14.04 8.20 5.40
N VAL A 208 12.92 8.07 4.70
CA VAL A 208 12.29 9.17 3.97
C VAL A 208 11.12 9.67 4.82
N VAL A 209 11.25 10.90 5.31
CA VAL A 209 10.26 11.54 6.17
C VAL A 209 9.40 12.49 5.33
N LEU A 210 8.08 12.27 5.39
CA LEU A 210 7.04 13.13 4.85
C LEU A 210 6.31 13.82 6.01
N GLN A 211 5.33 14.69 5.73
CA GLN A 211 4.61 15.43 6.78
C GLN A 211 3.92 14.49 7.79
N ASP A 212 3.18 13.50 7.28
CA ASP A 212 2.32 12.61 8.08
C ASP A 212 2.67 11.11 7.89
N ALA A 213 3.84 10.82 7.29
CA ALA A 213 4.27 9.45 6.97
C ALA A 213 5.79 9.28 6.97
N VAL A 214 6.25 8.05 7.22
CA VAL A 214 7.66 7.64 7.11
C VAL A 214 7.79 6.42 6.19
N LEU A 215 8.71 6.49 5.24
CA LEU A 215 9.16 5.33 4.47
C LEU A 215 10.49 4.86 5.09
N ASP A 216 10.45 3.70 5.75
CA ASP A 216 11.65 3.05 6.30
C ASP A 216 12.31 2.24 5.18
N VAL A 217 13.56 2.57 4.82
CA VAL A 217 14.20 2.04 3.60
C VAL A 217 15.40 1.16 3.92
N ALA A 218 15.46 0.02 3.25
CA ALA A 218 16.63 -0.84 3.18
C ALA A 218 17.26 -0.77 1.77
N VAL A 219 18.55 -0.41 1.71
CA VAL A 219 19.34 -0.49 0.48
C VAL A 219 20.16 -1.78 0.51
N LEU A 220 19.91 -2.66 -0.44
CA LEU A 220 20.44 -4.02 -0.50
C LEU A 220 21.38 -4.15 -1.72
N GLY A 221 22.68 -4.38 -1.46
CA GLY A 221 23.75 -4.34 -2.45
C GLY A 221 24.39 -2.95 -2.63
N HIS A 222 25.35 -2.84 -3.55
CA HIS A 222 26.01 -1.57 -3.88
C HIS A 222 25.49 -0.96 -5.19
N PHE A 223 25.63 0.37 -5.33
CA PHE A 223 25.39 1.10 -6.57
C PHE A 223 26.68 1.78 -7.02
N THR A 224 26.96 1.79 -8.32
CA THR A 224 28.20 2.33 -8.90
C THR A 224 28.23 3.86 -8.92
N HIS A 225 27.06 4.50 -9.03
CA HIS A 225 26.92 5.95 -9.24
C HIS A 225 25.98 6.65 -8.24
N LEU A 226 25.50 5.93 -7.23
CA LEU A 226 24.54 6.43 -6.23
C LEU A 226 25.01 6.09 -4.82
N ASP A 227 24.95 7.07 -3.93
CA ASP A 227 24.97 6.82 -2.49
C ASP A 227 23.55 6.63 -1.93
N ASP A 228 23.45 6.19 -0.68
CA ASP A 228 22.15 5.94 -0.04
C ASP A 228 21.31 7.22 0.07
N ALA A 229 21.94 8.38 0.26
CA ALA A 229 21.24 9.66 0.34
C ALA A 229 20.56 10.00 -0.99
N ARG A 230 21.20 9.70 -2.13
CA ARG A 230 20.65 9.92 -3.47
C ARG A 230 19.49 8.97 -3.79
N VAL A 231 19.60 7.70 -3.40
CA VAL A 231 18.49 6.72 -3.49
C VAL A 231 17.29 7.21 -2.68
N CYS A 232 17.51 7.66 -1.45
CA CYS A 232 16.43 8.11 -0.57
C CYS A 232 15.84 9.48 -0.98
N HIS A 233 16.63 10.35 -1.61
CA HIS A 233 16.13 11.58 -2.23
C HIS A 233 15.20 11.28 -3.43
N TRP A 234 15.54 10.31 -4.28
CA TRP A 234 14.64 9.82 -5.35
C TRP A 234 13.33 9.27 -4.77
N LEU A 235 13.40 8.38 -3.78
CA LEU A 235 12.21 7.86 -3.11
C LEU A 235 11.35 8.98 -2.48
N LYS A 236 11.97 10.01 -1.90
CA LYS A 236 11.23 11.18 -1.39
C LYS A 236 10.51 11.92 -2.52
N ARG A 237 11.18 12.27 -3.61
CA ARG A 237 10.55 12.95 -4.77
C ARG A 237 9.37 12.14 -5.30
N THR A 238 9.54 10.83 -5.49
CA THR A 238 8.47 9.93 -5.92
C THR A 238 7.31 9.86 -4.92
N ALA A 239 7.58 9.85 -3.61
CA ALA A 239 6.53 9.86 -2.59
C ALA A 239 5.82 11.23 -2.46
N ASP A 240 6.51 12.34 -2.72
CA ASP A 240 5.90 13.67 -2.84
C ASP A 240 4.95 13.73 -4.05
N GLU A 241 5.25 13.03 -5.16
CA GLU A 241 4.39 13.00 -6.35
C GLU A 241 3.08 12.22 -6.17
N VAL A 242 3.02 11.26 -5.24
CA VAL A 242 1.75 10.65 -4.79
C VAL A 242 0.79 11.70 -4.22
N LEU A 243 1.30 12.82 -3.71
CA LEU A 243 0.48 13.93 -3.19
C LEU A 243 -0.21 14.76 -4.28
N THR A 244 0.04 14.47 -5.56
CA THR A 244 -0.74 14.99 -6.70
C THR A 244 -2.04 14.18 -6.96
N VAL A 245 -2.19 13.04 -6.28
CA VAL A 245 -3.33 12.11 -6.37
C VAL A 245 -4.04 11.96 -5.01
N ARG A 246 -3.32 12.08 -3.90
CA ARG A 246 -3.86 11.94 -2.53
C ARG A 246 -3.52 13.15 -1.66
N ARG A 247 -4.42 13.54 -0.75
CA ARG A 247 -4.26 14.74 0.10
C ARG A 247 -3.16 14.60 1.15
N ALA A 248 -2.85 13.36 1.52
CA ALA A 248 -1.75 12.96 2.39
C ALA A 248 -1.20 11.62 1.85
N PHE A 249 0.03 11.26 2.23
CA PHE A 249 0.59 9.97 1.82
C PHE A 249 -0.25 8.84 2.44
N PRO A 250 -0.63 7.78 1.69
CA PRO A 250 -1.80 6.97 2.06
C PRO A 250 -1.66 6.13 3.34
N TYR A 251 -0.44 5.85 3.78
CA TYR A 251 -0.14 5.08 4.98
C TYR A 251 0.89 5.83 5.84
N PRO A 252 0.72 5.91 7.17
CA PRO A 252 1.64 6.64 8.05
C PRO A 252 3.03 5.98 8.16
N ARG A 253 3.14 4.71 7.77
CA ARG A 253 4.41 4.01 7.63
C ARG A 253 4.35 3.00 6.50
N VAL A 254 5.42 2.89 5.72
CA VAL A 254 5.63 1.89 4.66
C VAL A 254 7.08 1.46 4.71
N THR A 255 7.38 0.19 4.44
CA THR A 255 8.78 -0.23 4.28
C THR A 255 9.14 -0.39 2.82
N VAL A 256 10.35 0.04 2.43
CA VAL A 256 10.85 -0.05 1.06
C VAL A 256 12.15 -0.85 1.04
N ARG A 257 12.29 -1.83 0.15
CA ARG A 257 13.59 -2.43 -0.19
C ARG A 257 14.00 -1.94 -1.58
N VAL A 258 15.15 -1.29 -1.67
CA VAL A 258 15.80 -0.97 -2.93
C VAL A 258 16.93 -1.99 -3.13
N ILE A 259 16.78 -2.84 -4.13
CA ILE A 259 17.68 -3.97 -4.41
C ILE A 259 18.49 -3.64 -5.66
N SER A 260 19.81 -3.57 -5.50
CA SER A 260 20.72 -3.41 -6.62
C SER A 260 20.75 -4.68 -7.48
N VAL A 261 20.73 -4.52 -8.80
CA VAL A 261 20.84 -5.60 -9.78
C VAL A 261 22.13 -5.41 -10.58
N PRO A 262 23.16 -6.26 -10.36
CA PRO A 262 24.44 -6.14 -11.03
C PRO A 262 24.37 -6.16 -12.56
N GLY A 263 25.21 -5.35 -13.21
CA GLY A 263 25.31 -5.26 -14.67
C GLY A 263 24.05 -4.71 -15.37
N ARG A 264 23.29 -3.86 -14.68
CA ARG A 264 22.10 -3.17 -15.19
C ARG A 264 22.16 -1.68 -14.85
N ASP A 265 21.65 -0.84 -15.74
CA ASP A 265 21.65 0.63 -15.65
C ASP A 265 20.24 1.24 -15.48
N GLY A 266 19.19 0.42 -15.59
CA GLY A 266 17.81 0.89 -15.52
C GLY A 266 17.40 1.39 -14.13
N PRO A 267 16.75 2.56 -14.02
CA PRO A 267 16.42 3.19 -12.73
C PRO A 267 15.28 2.49 -11.97
N GLY A 268 14.42 1.78 -12.70
CA GLY A 268 13.36 0.92 -12.18
C GLY A 268 13.22 -0.26 -13.13
N LEU A 269 13.70 -1.43 -12.71
CA LEU A 269 13.71 -2.65 -13.53
C LEU A 269 12.43 -3.47 -13.31
N PHE A 270 11.94 -3.50 -12.06
CA PHE A 270 10.70 -4.15 -11.65
C PHE A 270 10.34 -3.69 -10.23
N GLY A 271 9.05 -3.67 -9.91
CA GLY A 271 8.52 -3.29 -8.60
C GLY A 271 7.50 -4.31 -8.10
N MET A 272 7.19 -4.26 -6.79
CA MET A 272 6.01 -4.91 -6.24
C MET A 272 5.62 -4.37 -4.86
N VAL A 273 4.33 -4.08 -4.66
CA VAL A 273 3.69 -3.93 -3.34
C VAL A 273 3.19 -5.26 -2.79
N LEU A 274 3.45 -5.49 -1.50
CA LEU A 274 2.65 -6.42 -0.70
C LEU A 274 1.84 -5.66 0.36
N TRP A 275 0.56 -5.99 0.40
CA TRP A 275 -0.46 -5.48 1.31
C TRP A 275 -0.36 -6.07 2.72
N SER A 276 0.86 -6.09 3.27
CA SER A 276 1.06 -6.25 4.70
C SER A 276 0.44 -5.07 5.47
N SER A 277 0.32 -5.21 6.78
CA SER A 277 -0.11 -4.13 7.67
C SER A 277 1.04 -3.79 8.62
N PRO A 278 1.81 -2.70 8.42
CA PRO A 278 1.78 -1.74 7.29
C PRO A 278 2.27 -2.32 5.94
N PRO A 279 1.99 -1.68 4.79
CA PRO A 279 2.42 -2.15 3.46
C PRO A 279 3.93 -2.16 3.25
N SER A 280 4.39 -2.96 2.29
CA SER A 280 5.81 -3.12 1.97
C SER A 280 6.07 -3.14 0.45
N ILE A 281 7.01 -2.31 -0.04
CA ILE A 281 7.32 -2.11 -1.48
C ILE A 281 8.76 -2.55 -1.81
N SER A 282 8.94 -3.47 -2.76
CA SER A 282 10.28 -3.85 -3.23
C SER A 282 10.53 -3.34 -4.63
N LEU A 283 11.72 -2.80 -4.86
CA LEU A 283 12.14 -2.20 -6.12
C LEU A 283 13.47 -2.81 -6.55
N LEU A 284 13.53 -3.34 -7.77
CA LEU A 284 14.76 -3.71 -8.44
C LEU A 284 15.30 -2.49 -9.20
N VAL A 285 16.51 -2.06 -8.88
CA VAL A 285 17.20 -0.92 -9.50
C VAL A 285 18.53 -1.40 -10.04
N GLY A 286 18.93 -0.93 -11.22
CA GLY A 286 20.21 -1.29 -11.81
C GLY A 286 21.39 -0.78 -10.96
N GLN A 287 22.39 -1.62 -10.76
CA GLN A 287 23.64 -1.27 -10.06
C GLN A 287 24.31 -0.02 -10.64
N ASP A 288 24.23 0.17 -11.95
CA ASP A 288 24.80 1.29 -12.70
C ASP A 288 23.78 2.40 -13.00
N ALA A 289 22.62 2.40 -12.32
CA ALA A 289 21.67 3.50 -12.40
C ALA A 289 22.31 4.81 -11.92
N THR A 290 21.91 5.93 -12.54
CA THR A 290 22.40 7.27 -12.24
C THR A 290 21.27 8.18 -11.77
N GLU A 291 21.58 9.27 -11.07
CA GLU A 291 20.54 10.21 -10.63
C GLU A 291 19.70 10.74 -11.81
N ALA A 292 20.35 11.06 -12.93
CA ALA A 292 19.68 11.51 -14.14
C ALA A 292 18.79 10.44 -14.80
N SER A 293 19.01 9.16 -14.53
CA SER A 293 18.13 8.10 -15.01
C SER A 293 16.81 8.02 -14.24
N PHE A 294 16.76 8.44 -12.97
CA PHE A 294 15.53 8.43 -12.16
C PHE A 294 14.43 9.37 -12.68
N GLU A 295 14.75 10.39 -13.50
CA GLU A 295 13.73 11.20 -14.19
C GLU A 295 12.90 10.36 -15.21
N ARG A 296 13.37 9.16 -15.57
CA ARG A 296 12.66 8.17 -16.40
C ARG A 296 12.11 6.99 -15.61
N ASP A 297 12.22 7.01 -14.28
CA ASP A 297 11.59 5.98 -13.46
C ASP A 297 10.09 6.24 -13.35
N TRP A 298 9.30 5.24 -13.71
CA TRP A 298 7.87 5.17 -13.45
C TRP A 298 7.53 4.08 -12.42
N VAL A 299 8.45 3.16 -12.14
CA VAL A 299 8.18 1.93 -11.38
C VAL A 299 7.95 2.25 -9.92
N ALA A 300 8.83 3.04 -9.27
CA ALA A 300 8.62 3.38 -7.86
C ALA A 300 7.34 4.21 -7.66
N LEU A 301 6.95 5.01 -8.65
CA LEU A 301 5.71 5.79 -8.61
C LEU A 301 4.48 4.89 -8.77
N HIS A 302 4.47 3.97 -9.74
CA HIS A 302 3.40 2.97 -9.92
C HIS A 302 3.21 2.14 -8.65
N GLU A 303 4.29 1.64 -8.05
CA GLU A 303 4.21 0.88 -6.80
C GLU A 303 3.66 1.73 -5.63
N MET A 304 4.10 2.98 -5.47
CA MET A 304 3.53 3.83 -4.42
C MET A 304 2.08 4.23 -4.70
N LEU A 305 1.66 4.31 -5.97
CA LEU A 305 0.28 4.63 -6.35
C LEU A 305 -0.70 3.48 -6.19
N HIS A 306 -0.25 2.22 -6.11
CA HIS A 306 -1.11 1.15 -5.59
C HIS A 306 -1.68 1.50 -4.21
N LEU A 307 -0.87 2.12 -3.34
CA LEU A 307 -1.32 2.54 -2.01
C LEU A 307 -2.39 3.64 -2.03
N ALA A 308 -2.65 4.28 -3.17
CA ALA A 308 -3.65 5.33 -3.28
C ALA A 308 -5.08 4.83 -3.00
N HIS A 309 -5.35 3.53 -3.11
CA HIS A 309 -6.58 2.88 -2.66
C HIS A 309 -6.33 1.89 -1.50
N PRO A 310 -7.33 1.55 -0.66
CA PRO A 310 -7.20 0.45 0.30
C PRO A 310 -7.09 -0.90 -0.42
N ALA A 311 -6.58 -1.93 0.26
CA ALA A 311 -6.45 -3.28 -0.28
C ALA A 311 -7.84 -3.85 -0.66
N ILE A 312 -8.07 -4.11 -1.94
CA ILE A 312 -9.34 -4.66 -2.44
C ILE A 312 -9.34 -6.18 -2.23
N LEU A 313 -10.30 -6.68 -1.45
CA LEU A 313 -10.44 -8.07 -1.05
C LEU A 313 -11.83 -8.63 -1.44
N PRO A 314 -11.90 -9.82 -2.08
CA PRO A 314 -10.79 -10.54 -2.72
C PRO A 314 -10.11 -9.69 -3.80
N ARG A 315 -8.86 -10.04 -4.15
CA ARG A 315 -8.04 -9.24 -5.08
C ARG A 315 -8.76 -9.06 -6.43
N VAL A 316 -8.72 -7.83 -6.94
CA VAL A 316 -9.16 -7.48 -8.29
C VAL A 316 -7.98 -6.85 -9.03
N PRO A 317 -7.10 -7.67 -9.65
CA PRO A 317 -5.84 -7.19 -10.22
C PRO A 317 -6.06 -6.11 -11.26
N TRP A 318 -6.91 -6.35 -12.26
CA TRP A 318 -7.18 -5.40 -13.34
C TRP A 318 -7.56 -3.99 -12.85
N LEU A 319 -8.34 -3.88 -11.77
CA LEU A 319 -8.72 -2.59 -11.20
C LEU A 319 -7.53 -1.95 -10.45
N SER A 320 -6.78 -2.74 -9.68
CA SER A 320 -5.70 -2.23 -8.82
C SER A 320 -4.46 -1.83 -9.64
N GLU A 321 -4.09 -2.66 -10.62
CA GLU A 321 -3.07 -2.35 -11.64
C GLU A 321 -3.52 -1.21 -12.56
N GLY A 322 -4.78 -1.25 -13.02
CA GLY A 322 -5.32 -0.22 -13.91
C GLY A 322 -5.36 1.17 -13.28
N LEU A 323 -5.77 1.28 -12.01
CA LEU A 323 -5.71 2.52 -11.25
C LEU A 323 -4.26 3.02 -11.12
N ALA A 324 -3.33 2.16 -10.70
CA ALA A 324 -1.92 2.54 -10.55
C ALA A 324 -1.29 2.98 -11.88
N THR A 325 -1.50 2.24 -12.98
CA THR A 325 -1.00 2.58 -14.31
C THR A 325 -1.58 3.90 -14.83
N TYR A 326 -2.88 4.12 -14.72
CA TYR A 326 -3.50 5.39 -15.14
C TYR A 326 -3.00 6.57 -14.29
N LEU A 327 -3.00 6.41 -12.96
CA LEU A 327 -2.59 7.47 -12.04
C LEU A 327 -1.09 7.77 -12.12
N THR A 328 -0.25 6.84 -12.56
CA THR A 328 1.19 7.07 -12.78
C THR A 328 1.41 8.14 -13.85
N GLU A 329 0.71 8.04 -14.99
CA GLU A 329 0.83 9.04 -16.04
C GLU A 329 0.27 10.40 -15.61
N MET A 330 -0.86 10.42 -14.89
CA MET A 330 -1.45 11.65 -14.36
C MET A 330 -0.56 12.32 -13.32
N ALA A 331 0.00 11.55 -12.36
CA ALA A 331 0.85 12.08 -11.30
C ALA A 331 2.11 12.76 -11.88
N GLN A 332 2.75 12.14 -12.87
CA GLN A 332 3.94 12.70 -13.54
C GLN A 332 3.65 13.99 -14.34
N VAL A 333 2.45 14.15 -14.90
CA VAL A 333 2.06 15.44 -15.54
C VAL A 333 1.82 16.50 -14.47
N ARG A 334 1.04 16.15 -13.44
CA ARG A 334 0.64 17.07 -12.37
C ARG A 334 1.81 17.54 -11.51
N SER A 335 2.87 16.73 -11.40
CA SER A 335 4.14 17.10 -10.76
C SER A 335 5.06 17.94 -11.65
N GLY A 336 4.78 18.01 -12.95
CA GLY A 336 5.65 18.60 -13.96
C GLY A 336 6.85 17.73 -14.35
N ARG A 337 6.93 16.47 -13.89
CA ARG A 337 7.98 15.51 -14.31
C ARG A 337 7.90 15.21 -15.82
N GLN A 338 6.70 15.22 -16.41
CA GLN A 338 6.50 15.11 -17.84
C GLN A 338 5.47 16.09 -18.42
N SER A 339 5.54 16.33 -19.73
CA SER A 339 4.52 17.10 -20.45
C SER A 339 3.24 16.29 -20.67
N ALA A 340 2.11 16.98 -20.82
CA ALA A 340 0.83 16.36 -21.17
C ALA A 340 0.92 15.52 -22.46
N GLN A 341 1.59 16.03 -23.50
CA GLN A 341 1.79 15.30 -24.77
C GLN A 341 2.53 13.97 -24.56
N ARG A 342 3.51 13.93 -23.66
CA ARG A 342 4.25 12.70 -23.33
C ARG A 342 3.34 11.70 -22.63
N ALA A 343 2.62 12.12 -21.59
CA ALA A 343 1.75 11.24 -20.82
C ALA A 343 0.61 10.64 -21.65
N TRP A 344 -0.02 11.45 -22.50
CA TRP A 344 -1.00 10.94 -23.46
C TRP A 344 -0.37 9.99 -24.48
N GLY A 345 0.91 10.18 -24.84
CA GLY A 345 1.70 9.20 -25.60
C GLY A 345 1.84 7.87 -24.88
N GLU A 346 2.34 7.87 -23.65
CA GLU A 346 2.53 6.65 -22.85
C GLU A 346 1.20 5.91 -22.61
N LEU A 347 0.10 6.63 -22.38
CA LEU A 347 -1.26 6.06 -22.31
C LEU A 347 -1.70 5.43 -23.63
N VAL A 348 -1.54 6.12 -24.77
CA VAL A 348 -1.97 5.63 -26.10
C VAL A 348 -1.16 4.41 -26.54
N ASP A 349 0.17 4.46 -26.37
CA ASP A 349 1.07 3.35 -26.67
C ASP A 349 0.83 2.18 -25.72
N GLY A 350 0.52 2.47 -24.45
CA GLY A 350 0.06 1.50 -23.47
C GLY A 350 -1.22 0.79 -23.88
N PHE A 351 -2.25 1.53 -24.27
CA PHE A 351 -3.49 0.96 -24.78
C PHE A 351 -3.28 0.14 -26.06
N ALA A 352 -2.33 0.52 -26.93
CA ALA A 352 -1.96 -0.29 -28.09
C ALA A 352 -1.34 -1.65 -27.65
N ARG A 353 -0.34 -1.64 -26.75
CA ARG A 353 0.24 -2.87 -26.17
C ARG A 353 -0.81 -3.74 -25.48
N GLY A 354 -1.72 -3.12 -24.74
CA GLY A 354 -2.85 -3.79 -24.08
C GLY A 354 -3.79 -4.46 -25.08
N ARG A 355 -4.16 -3.77 -26.14
CA ARG A 355 -5.01 -4.28 -27.22
C ARG A 355 -4.37 -5.47 -27.94
N ASP A 356 -3.07 -5.39 -28.24
CA ASP A 356 -2.35 -6.48 -28.91
C ASP A 356 -2.28 -7.74 -28.02
N ALA A 357 -2.08 -7.57 -26.70
CA ALA A 357 -2.13 -8.66 -25.72
C ALA A 357 -3.55 -9.22 -25.46
N SER A 358 -4.58 -8.37 -25.59
CA SER A 358 -5.98 -8.78 -25.45
C SER A 358 -6.53 -9.47 -26.69
N GLN A 359 -6.03 -9.12 -27.89
CA GLN A 359 -6.55 -9.55 -29.18
C GLN A 359 -8.06 -9.22 -29.31
N ALA A 360 -8.87 -10.15 -29.84
CA ALA A 360 -10.31 -9.98 -29.98
C ALA A 360 -11.12 -10.24 -28.69
N ARG A 361 -10.44 -10.53 -27.56
CA ARG A 361 -11.12 -10.82 -26.28
C ARG A 361 -11.94 -9.62 -25.78
N THR A 362 -13.08 -9.93 -25.18
CA THR A 362 -13.89 -8.98 -24.43
C THR A 362 -13.17 -8.49 -23.18
N MET A 363 -13.53 -7.32 -22.64
CA MET A 363 -12.99 -6.87 -21.34
C MET A 363 -13.18 -7.95 -20.29
N LYS A 364 -14.36 -8.58 -20.22
CA LYS A 364 -14.70 -9.64 -19.27
C LYS A 364 -13.74 -10.83 -19.34
N GLU A 365 -13.37 -11.29 -20.53
CA GLU A 365 -12.40 -12.37 -20.71
C GLU A 365 -10.97 -11.94 -20.31
N VAL A 366 -10.58 -10.70 -20.60
CA VAL A 366 -9.27 -10.16 -20.21
C VAL A 366 -9.15 -9.94 -18.71
N VAL A 367 -10.22 -9.51 -18.03
CA VAL A 367 -10.18 -9.22 -16.58
C VAL A 367 -10.54 -10.40 -15.68
N ALA A 368 -11.10 -11.47 -16.26
CA ALA A 368 -11.23 -12.77 -15.60
C ALA A 368 -9.92 -13.57 -15.67
N ASP A 369 -9.04 -13.24 -16.60
CA ASP A 369 -7.67 -13.72 -16.65
C ASP A 369 -6.90 -13.20 -15.42
N SER A 370 -6.40 -14.11 -14.59
CA SER A 370 -5.66 -13.75 -13.36
C SER A 370 -4.20 -13.39 -13.63
N ASP A 371 -3.74 -13.51 -14.88
CA ASP A 371 -2.38 -13.21 -15.26
C ASP A 371 -2.11 -11.70 -15.26
N PHE A 372 -0.92 -11.32 -14.79
CA PHE A 372 -0.38 -9.96 -14.82
C PHE A 372 0.08 -9.57 -16.24
N SER A 373 -0.82 -9.74 -17.22
CA SER A 373 -0.57 -9.48 -18.64
C SER A 373 -0.71 -7.99 -18.96
N PRO A 374 -0.06 -7.47 -20.02
CA PRO A 374 -0.30 -6.10 -20.49
C PRO A 374 -1.78 -5.82 -20.79
N GLY A 375 -2.55 -6.83 -21.22
CA GLY A 375 -4.00 -6.71 -21.40
C GLY A 375 -4.71 -6.32 -20.09
N THR A 376 -4.38 -6.98 -18.99
CA THR A 376 -4.95 -6.76 -17.66
C THR A 376 -4.71 -5.33 -17.16
N TYR A 377 -3.46 -4.85 -17.26
CA TYR A 377 -3.04 -3.52 -16.82
C TYR A 377 -3.73 -2.42 -17.64
N TRP A 378 -3.56 -2.46 -18.96
CA TRP A 378 -3.99 -1.37 -19.85
C TRP A 378 -5.50 -1.34 -20.08
N THR A 379 -6.20 -2.48 -19.96
CA THR A 379 -7.67 -2.50 -19.95
C THR A 379 -8.20 -1.82 -18.69
N GLY A 380 -7.57 -2.07 -17.54
CA GLY A 380 -7.90 -1.36 -16.30
C GLY A 380 -7.58 0.13 -16.36
N ALA A 381 -6.45 0.52 -16.95
CA ALA A 381 -6.08 1.92 -17.12
C ALA A 381 -7.04 2.68 -18.05
N LEU A 382 -7.51 2.04 -19.13
CA LEU A 382 -8.56 2.61 -19.99
C LEU A 382 -9.88 2.80 -19.22
N PHE A 383 -10.27 1.82 -18.41
CA PHE A 383 -11.46 1.94 -17.56
C PHE A 383 -11.31 3.05 -16.51
N ALA A 384 -10.16 3.17 -15.85
CA ALA A 384 -9.87 4.22 -14.88
C ALA A 384 -9.92 5.63 -15.50
N LEU A 385 -9.35 5.81 -16.70
CA LEU A 385 -9.47 7.05 -17.48
C LEU A 385 -10.94 7.37 -17.81
N HIS A 386 -11.69 6.40 -18.34
CA HIS A 386 -13.11 6.61 -18.67
C HIS A 386 -13.93 6.96 -17.43
N LEU A 387 -13.62 6.32 -16.29
CA LEU A 387 -14.27 6.56 -15.01
C LEU A 387 -14.01 7.98 -14.48
N ASP A 388 -12.77 8.48 -14.49
CA ASP A 388 -12.49 9.86 -14.06
C ASP A 388 -13.18 10.88 -14.99
N VAL A 389 -13.16 10.64 -16.31
CA VAL A 389 -13.85 11.47 -17.29
C VAL A 389 -15.37 11.50 -17.05
N GLU A 390 -16.03 10.37 -16.77
CA GLU A 390 -17.46 10.38 -16.47
C GLU A 390 -17.77 11.04 -15.13
N ILE A 391 -17.00 10.77 -14.05
CA ILE A 391 -17.19 11.43 -12.75
C ILE A 391 -17.11 12.95 -12.90
N ARG A 392 -16.12 13.45 -13.64
CA ARG A 392 -15.99 14.89 -13.93
C ARG A 392 -17.13 15.38 -14.79
N ARG A 393 -17.50 14.68 -15.87
CA ARG A 393 -18.60 15.08 -16.76
C ARG A 393 -19.92 15.23 -16.00
N VAL A 394 -20.31 14.24 -15.19
CA VAL A 394 -21.60 14.26 -14.48
C VAL A 394 -21.64 15.24 -13.31
N THR A 395 -20.49 15.54 -12.69
CA THR A 395 -20.43 16.51 -11.59
C THR A 395 -20.16 17.95 -12.03
N GLY A 396 -19.85 18.20 -13.31
CA GLY A 396 -19.45 19.50 -13.82
C GLY A 396 -18.02 19.88 -13.43
N ASN A 397 -17.11 18.89 -13.49
CA ASN A 397 -15.70 18.94 -13.06
C ASN A 397 -15.50 19.39 -11.60
N ARG A 398 -16.49 19.12 -10.73
CA ARG A 398 -16.42 19.44 -9.29
C ARG A 398 -15.89 18.28 -8.45
N ARG A 399 -16.03 17.04 -8.92
CA ARG A 399 -15.47 15.82 -8.34
C ARG A 399 -14.70 15.05 -9.41
N HIS A 400 -13.86 14.13 -8.95
CA HIS A 400 -12.85 13.42 -9.74
C HIS A 400 -12.54 12.06 -9.09
N LEU A 401 -11.82 11.17 -9.77
CA LEU A 401 -11.49 9.82 -9.29
C LEU A 401 -10.79 9.85 -7.92
N GLU A 402 -9.96 10.85 -7.65
CA GLU A 402 -9.26 11.06 -6.39
C GLU A 402 -10.21 11.21 -5.19
N ASP A 403 -11.41 11.77 -5.39
CA ASP A 403 -12.45 11.81 -4.35
C ASP A 403 -12.95 10.42 -3.95
N VAL A 404 -12.98 9.47 -4.89
CA VAL A 404 -13.34 8.06 -4.63
C VAL A 404 -12.27 7.41 -3.76
N LEU A 405 -10.99 7.70 -4.07
CA LEU A 405 -9.85 7.22 -3.29
C LEU A 405 -9.85 7.76 -1.86
N GLU A 406 -10.13 9.05 -1.66
CA GLU A 406 -10.28 9.63 -0.31
C GLU A 406 -11.50 9.08 0.44
N TRP A 407 -12.65 8.89 -0.23
CA TRP A 407 -13.85 8.30 0.37
C TRP A 407 -13.60 6.88 0.87
N LEU A 408 -12.83 6.08 0.11
CA LEU A 408 -12.43 4.72 0.46
C LEU A 408 -11.41 4.71 1.60
N ALA A 409 -10.34 5.51 1.51
CA ALA A 409 -9.30 5.57 2.53
C ALA A 409 -9.84 6.00 3.91
N ALA A 410 -10.83 6.88 3.95
CA ALA A 410 -11.51 7.29 5.18
C ALA A 410 -12.28 6.16 5.91
N ARG A 411 -12.44 4.98 5.29
CA ARG A 411 -13.19 3.84 5.84
C ARG A 411 -12.31 2.69 6.33
N GLY A 412 -11.01 2.70 6.02
CA GLY A 412 -10.05 1.71 6.50
C GLY A 412 -9.00 1.32 5.46
N SER A 413 -8.12 0.40 5.83
CA SER A 413 -7.03 -0.12 4.99
C SER A 413 -7.45 -1.22 4.00
N THR A 414 -8.70 -1.70 4.08
CA THR A 414 -9.27 -2.74 3.22
C THR A 414 -10.63 -2.31 2.66
N SER A 415 -10.96 -2.80 1.46
CA SER A 415 -12.26 -2.56 0.80
C SER A 415 -12.65 -3.78 -0.05
N THR A 416 -13.79 -3.71 -0.73
CA THR A 416 -14.27 -4.72 -1.69
C THR A 416 -14.57 -4.07 -3.04
N PHE A 417 -14.67 -4.86 -4.10
CA PHE A 417 -15.03 -4.37 -5.44
C PHE A 417 -16.39 -3.63 -5.45
N GLY A 418 -17.39 -4.19 -4.76
CA GLY A 418 -18.70 -3.52 -4.63
C GLY A 418 -18.63 -2.22 -3.82
N ALA A 419 -17.79 -2.15 -2.78
CA ALA A 419 -17.57 -0.91 -2.02
C ALA A 419 -16.84 0.16 -2.84
N PHE A 420 -15.97 -0.22 -3.79
CA PHE A 420 -15.42 0.71 -4.78
C PHE A 420 -16.51 1.28 -5.69
N GLY A 421 -17.42 0.44 -6.20
CA GLY A 421 -18.55 0.91 -7.00
C GLY A 421 -19.49 1.86 -6.25
N VAL A 422 -19.82 1.55 -5.00
CA VAL A 422 -20.57 2.45 -4.12
C VAL A 422 -19.85 3.79 -3.92
N ALA A 423 -18.52 3.77 -3.72
CA ALA A 423 -17.73 4.98 -3.57
C ALA A 423 -17.76 5.87 -4.82
N VAL A 424 -17.74 5.26 -6.03
CA VAL A 424 -17.90 5.97 -7.30
C VAL A 424 -19.27 6.64 -7.37
N ASP A 425 -20.35 5.91 -7.12
CA ASP A 425 -21.72 6.41 -7.24
C ASP A 425 -22.01 7.54 -6.23
N GLU A 426 -21.50 7.43 -5.00
CA GLU A 426 -21.55 8.47 -3.97
C GLU A 426 -20.78 9.74 -4.35
N VAL A 427 -19.64 9.60 -5.04
CA VAL A 427 -18.85 10.75 -5.51
C VAL A 427 -19.47 11.40 -6.75
N ALA A 428 -20.01 10.60 -7.67
CA ALA A 428 -20.75 11.05 -8.85
C ALA A 428 -22.10 11.69 -8.50
N GLY A 429 -22.71 11.30 -7.38
CA GLY A 429 -24.04 11.74 -6.95
C GLY A 429 -25.21 11.04 -7.67
N GLN A 430 -24.92 9.99 -8.44
CA GLN A 430 -25.88 9.16 -9.16
C GLN A 430 -25.25 7.80 -9.52
N PRO A 431 -26.04 6.76 -9.81
CA PRO A 431 -25.52 5.48 -10.29
C PRO A 431 -24.68 5.63 -11.56
N LEU A 432 -23.43 5.20 -11.51
CA LEU A 432 -22.45 5.37 -12.59
C LEU A 432 -21.59 4.11 -12.80
N PHE A 433 -21.09 3.49 -11.72
CA PHE A 433 -20.07 2.44 -11.80
C PHE A 433 -20.54 1.21 -12.58
N ASP A 434 -21.63 0.57 -12.15
CA ASP A 434 -22.13 -0.65 -12.79
C ASP A 434 -22.59 -0.39 -14.23
N ALA A 435 -23.14 0.80 -14.50
CA ALA A 435 -23.55 1.20 -15.85
C ALA A 435 -22.34 1.37 -16.80
N LEU A 436 -21.27 2.02 -16.33
CA LEU A 436 -20.03 2.15 -17.08
C LEU A 436 -19.33 0.79 -17.24
N LEU A 437 -19.30 -0.04 -16.20
CA LEU A 437 -18.70 -1.37 -16.24
C LEU A 437 -19.45 -2.28 -17.23
N ALA A 438 -20.79 -2.32 -17.18
CA ALA A 438 -21.62 -3.06 -18.12
C ALA A 438 -21.45 -2.58 -19.58
N ARG A 439 -21.19 -1.28 -19.78
CA ARG A 439 -20.80 -0.74 -21.10
C ARG A 439 -19.55 -1.45 -21.62
N HIS A 440 -18.49 -1.61 -20.82
CA HIS A 440 -17.25 -2.23 -21.29
C HIS A 440 -17.27 -3.79 -21.33
N LEU A 441 -17.79 -4.46 -20.30
CA LEU A 441 -17.52 -5.88 -20.03
C LEU A 441 -17.70 -6.83 -21.22
N GLU A 442 -18.86 -6.84 -21.87
CA GLU A 442 -19.23 -7.82 -22.91
C GLU A 442 -18.77 -7.40 -24.33
N ARG A 443 -17.89 -6.40 -24.45
CA ARG A 443 -17.36 -5.90 -25.74
C ARG A 443 -15.82 -5.98 -25.78
N PRO A 444 -15.17 -5.93 -26.95
CA PRO A 444 -13.71 -5.99 -27.07
C PRO A 444 -13.03 -4.98 -26.15
N ALA A 445 -11.98 -5.39 -25.43
CA ALA A 445 -11.48 -4.68 -24.25
C ALA A 445 -11.16 -3.18 -24.47
N PHE A 446 -10.74 -2.80 -25.68
CA PHE A 446 -10.34 -1.43 -26.05
C PHE A 446 -11.35 -0.71 -26.96
N VAL A 447 -12.58 -1.22 -27.13
CA VAL A 447 -13.57 -0.65 -28.09
C VAL A 447 -13.96 0.81 -27.81
N GLU A 448 -13.91 1.24 -26.55
CA GLU A 448 -14.25 2.63 -26.15
C GLU A 448 -13.07 3.60 -26.30
N GLN A 449 -11.85 3.10 -26.56
CA GLN A 449 -10.62 3.91 -26.57
C GLN A 449 -10.70 5.06 -27.59
N GLU A 450 -11.02 4.76 -28.85
CA GLU A 450 -10.98 5.73 -29.95
C GLU A 450 -11.95 6.89 -29.72
N GLY A 451 -13.21 6.59 -29.40
CA GLY A 451 -14.24 7.59 -29.13
C GLY A 451 -13.96 8.44 -27.89
N LEU A 452 -13.31 7.88 -26.86
CA LEU A 452 -12.90 8.60 -25.66
C LEU A 452 -11.72 9.55 -25.94
N LEU A 453 -10.68 9.07 -26.64
CA LEU A 453 -9.53 9.90 -27.02
C LEU A 453 -9.91 11.02 -27.98
N GLN A 454 -10.74 10.74 -29.00
CA GLN A 454 -11.26 11.74 -29.92
C GLN A 454 -12.05 12.84 -29.18
N ALA A 455 -12.86 12.45 -28.20
CA ALA A 455 -13.64 13.38 -27.40
C ALA A 455 -12.78 14.35 -26.57
N LEU A 456 -11.71 13.83 -25.97
CA LEU A 456 -10.69 14.58 -25.24
C LEU A 456 -9.75 15.37 -26.16
N GLY A 457 -9.80 15.17 -27.47
CA GLY A 457 -8.93 15.82 -28.45
C GLY A 457 -7.50 15.29 -28.41
N VAL A 458 -7.32 14.00 -28.11
CA VAL A 458 -6.03 13.30 -28.16
C VAL A 458 -5.94 12.57 -29.49
N THR A 459 -5.01 12.98 -30.35
CA THR A 459 -4.86 12.45 -31.72
C THR A 459 -3.43 12.10 -32.04
N THR A 460 -3.20 11.01 -32.77
CA THR A 460 -1.86 10.65 -33.28
C THR A 460 -1.54 11.46 -34.54
N GLY A 461 -0.51 12.29 -34.47
CA GLY A 461 0.07 13.02 -35.60
C GLY A 461 1.37 12.37 -36.11
N ALA A 462 2.02 13.03 -37.08
CA ALA A 462 3.28 12.53 -37.68
C ALA A 462 4.45 12.46 -36.68
N ASP A 463 4.52 13.43 -35.76
CA ASP A 463 5.61 13.56 -34.76
C ASP A 463 5.20 13.05 -33.36
N GLY A 464 4.14 12.23 -33.26
CA GLY A 464 3.60 11.71 -32.00
C GLY A 464 2.24 12.30 -31.63
N ILE A 465 1.88 12.29 -30.34
CA ILE A 465 0.57 12.76 -29.87
C ILE A 465 0.43 14.27 -30.00
N GLN A 466 -0.68 14.68 -30.60
CA GLN A 466 -1.15 16.05 -30.70
C GLN A 466 -2.41 16.22 -29.84
N LEU A 467 -2.43 17.30 -29.05
CA LEU A 467 -3.57 17.71 -28.22
C LEU A 467 -4.30 18.84 -28.94
N VAL A 468 -5.46 18.52 -29.51
CA VAL A 468 -6.27 19.44 -30.32
C VAL A 468 -7.52 19.90 -29.57
N PRO A 469 -8.17 21.00 -29.98
CA PRO A 469 -9.49 21.38 -29.48
C PRO A 469 -10.55 20.34 -29.84
N ALA A 470 -11.33 19.92 -28.85
CA ALA A 470 -12.39 18.93 -28.96
C ALA A 470 -13.47 19.17 -27.89
N ARG A 471 -14.56 18.38 -27.92
CA ARG A 471 -15.74 18.60 -27.06
C ARG A 471 -15.43 18.53 -25.55
N ASP A 472 -14.49 17.66 -25.16
CA ASP A 472 -14.12 17.41 -23.76
C ASP A 472 -12.70 17.91 -23.45
N SER A 473 -12.14 18.87 -24.21
CA SER A 473 -10.78 19.42 -23.95
C SER A 473 -10.61 20.01 -22.56
N ALA A 474 -11.63 20.71 -22.03
CA ALA A 474 -11.61 21.21 -20.66
C ALA A 474 -11.61 20.09 -19.60
N LEU A 475 -12.13 18.90 -19.93
CA LEU A 475 -11.99 17.72 -19.06
C LEU A 475 -10.56 17.17 -19.17
N ARG A 476 -10.01 17.04 -20.38
CA ARG A 476 -8.61 16.62 -20.61
C ARG A 476 -7.63 17.47 -19.80
N GLU A 477 -7.71 18.79 -19.94
CA GLU A 477 -6.89 19.77 -19.20
C GLU A 477 -7.06 19.64 -17.68
N ALA A 478 -8.27 19.29 -17.21
CA ALA A 478 -8.53 19.03 -15.79
C ALA A 478 -7.96 17.70 -15.27
N LEU A 479 -7.69 16.71 -16.14
CA LEU A 479 -6.95 15.49 -15.78
C LEU A 479 -5.46 15.79 -15.58
N GLU A 480 -4.91 16.64 -16.45
CA GLU A 480 -3.52 17.08 -16.50
C GLU A 480 -3.15 18.03 -15.36
N SER A 481 -4.06 18.93 -14.97
CA SER A 481 -3.83 19.88 -13.90
C SER A 481 -3.94 19.23 -12.51
N GLY A 482 -2.91 19.38 -11.68
CA GLY A 482 -2.95 18.94 -10.28
C GLY A 482 -3.95 19.76 -9.48
N GLY A 483 -4.78 19.09 -8.68
CA GLY A 483 -5.61 19.77 -7.68
C GLY A 483 -4.71 20.58 -6.75
N CYS A 484 -4.88 21.91 -6.73
CA CYS A 484 -3.95 22.81 -6.06
C CYS A 484 -3.84 22.46 -4.57
N ASN A 485 -2.69 21.92 -4.15
CA ASN A 485 -2.40 21.61 -2.76
C ASN A 485 -1.57 22.76 -2.16
N PRO A 486 -2.19 23.76 -1.50
CA PRO A 486 -1.48 24.92 -0.95
C PRO A 486 -0.50 24.56 0.18
N ARG A 487 -0.43 23.30 0.62
CA ARG A 487 0.55 22.81 1.60
C ARG A 487 1.80 22.18 0.98
N ALA A 488 1.76 21.77 -0.30
CA ALA A 488 2.87 21.11 -0.98
C ALA A 488 3.90 22.10 -1.57
N GLY A 489 3.58 23.40 -1.63
CA GLY A 489 4.47 24.44 -2.18
C GLY A 489 4.62 24.44 -3.71
N SER A 490 4.36 23.32 -4.38
CA SER A 490 4.38 23.18 -5.84
C SER A 490 3.07 23.67 -6.48
N CYS A 491 2.95 24.98 -6.68
CA CYS A 491 1.97 25.52 -7.61
C CYS A 491 2.57 25.56 -9.03
N VAL A 492 2.09 24.71 -9.93
CA VAL A 492 2.16 25.00 -11.38
C VAL A 492 0.89 25.76 -11.74
N SER A 493 0.90 27.08 -11.53
CA SER A 493 -0.09 27.98 -12.12
C SER A 493 0.36 28.35 -13.53
N ASP A 494 -0.57 28.22 -14.47
CA ASP A 494 -0.32 28.13 -15.92
C ASP A 494 0.12 29.44 -16.61
N ALA A 495 0.49 29.29 -17.89
CA ALA A 495 0.43 30.25 -18.98
C ALA A 495 1.68 31.11 -19.33
N SER A 496 2.09 30.94 -20.59
CA SER A 496 2.34 32.02 -21.55
C SER A 496 3.40 33.08 -21.24
N ALA A 497 4.68 32.74 -21.49
CA ALA A 497 5.74 33.72 -21.74
C ALA A 497 6.55 33.38 -23.01
N ILE A 498 5.91 33.50 -24.18
CA ILE A 498 6.65 33.55 -25.45
C ILE A 498 7.43 34.86 -25.48
N HIS A 499 8.75 34.79 -25.25
CA HIS A 499 9.64 35.92 -25.52
C HIS A 499 9.71 36.18 -27.04
N ARG A 500 8.88 37.12 -27.51
CA ARG A 500 9.17 37.90 -28.72
C ARG A 500 10.03 39.10 -28.33
N HIS A 501 11.20 39.24 -28.92
CA HIS A 501 11.92 40.51 -29.12
C HIS A 501 13.10 40.29 -30.09
N PRO A 502 13.47 41.29 -30.89
CA PRO A 502 12.64 42.12 -31.76
C PRO A 502 12.69 41.66 -33.23
#